data_AF-A0A356X091-F1
#
_entry.id   AF-A0A356X091-F1
#
_cell.length_a   1.000
_cell.length_b   1.000
_cell.length_c   1.000
_cell.angle_alpha   90.00
_cell.angle_beta   90.00
_cell.angle_gamma   90.00
#
_symmetry.space_group_name_H-M   'P 1'
#
loop_
_entity.id
_entity.type
_entity.pdbx_description
1 polymer ?
#
loop_
_entity_poly.entity_id
_entity_poly.type
_entity_poly.pdbx_seq_one_letter_code
_entity_poly.pdbx_strand_id
1 'polypeptide(L)' 'DTLSLFEEGKIRPFIEIPDISDYYFNSVFEDREGNLWFGTNGNGLIAVSESKVRNLGTPEGLSGDNILAMLEDSQGRYW' A
#
# COMPACT_ATOMS: atom_id res chain seq x y z
N ASP A 1 -3.42 -12.14 -8.39
CA ASP A 1 -4.33 -12.17 -7.22
C ASP A 1 -5.22 -10.95 -7.22
N THR A 2 -6.31 -10.94 -6.46
CA THR A 2 -7.25 -9.81 -6.40
C THR A 2 -7.26 -9.22 -5.00
N LEU A 3 -7.03 -7.91 -4.87
CA LEU A 3 -7.32 -7.19 -3.63
C LEU A 3 -8.84 -7.00 -3.52
N SER A 4 -9.41 -7.37 -2.38
CA SER A 4 -10.85 -7.28 -2.12
C SER A 4 -11.13 -6.33 -0.98
N LEU A 5 -12.24 -5.60 -1.08
CA LEU A 5 -12.69 -4.68 -0.04
C LEU A 5 -13.90 -5.26 0.68
N PHE A 6 -13.90 -5.15 2.02
CA PHE A 6 -15.04 -5.52 2.85
C PHE A 6 -15.76 -4.27 3.35
N GLU A 7 -16.97 -4.04 2.84
CA GLU A 7 -17.82 -2.91 3.19
C GLU A 7 -19.24 -3.41 3.45
N GLU A 8 -19.86 -2.90 4.51
CA GLU A 8 -21.27 -3.19 4.84
C GLU A 8 -21.62 -4.69 4.87
N GLY A 9 -20.70 -5.52 5.35
CA GLY A 9 -20.94 -6.97 5.44
C GLY A 9 -20.73 -7.73 4.12
N LYS A 10 -20.25 -7.08 3.06
CA LYS A 10 -20.00 -7.69 1.75
C LYS A 10 -18.55 -7.55 1.34
N ILE A 11 -18.01 -8.61 0.73
CA ILE A 11 -16.71 -8.60 0.07
C ILE A 11 -16.95 -8.31 -1.41
N ARG A 12 -16.25 -7.31 -1.96
CA ARG A 12 -16.25 -7.00 -3.40
C ARG A 12 -14.82 -6.97 -3.93
N PRO A 13 -14.59 -7.39 -5.19
CA PRO A 13 -13.30 -7.19 -5.83
C PRO A 13 -13.02 -5.69 -5.91
N PHE A 14 -11.79 -5.28 -5.62
CA PHE A 14 -11.35 -3.90 -5.73
C PHE A 14 -10.47 -3.73 -6.97
N ILE A 15 -9.34 -4.44 -7.02
CA ILE A 15 -8.43 -4.36 -8.16
C ILE A 15 -7.59 -5.64 -8.28
N GLU A 16 -7.23 -6.00 -9.52
CA GLU A 16 -6.22 -7.01 -9.78
C GLU A 16 -4.83 -6.50 -9.37
N ILE A 17 -4.10 -7.35 -8.66
CA ILE A 17 -2.75 -7.05 -8.19
C ILE A 17 -1.76 -8.05 -8.80
N PRO A 18 -0.51 -7.63 -9.06
CA PRO A 18 0.54 -8.56 -9.42
C PRO A 18 0.71 -9.62 -8.32
N ASP A 19 1.37 -10.72 -8.65
CA ASP A 19 1.71 -11.73 -7.65
C ASP A 19 2.65 -11.12 -6.60
N ILE A 20 2.11 -10.95 -5.40
CA ILE A 20 2.79 -10.44 -4.20
C ILE A 20 2.59 -11.41 -3.04
N SER A 21 2.34 -12.68 -3.35
CA SER A 21 2.04 -13.73 -2.36
C SER A 21 3.19 -13.97 -1.37
N ASP A 22 4.43 -13.73 -1.80
CA ASP A 22 5.63 -13.84 -0.96
C ASP A 22 5.94 -12.55 -0.15
N TYR A 23 5.12 -11.51 -0.26
CA TYR A 23 5.37 -10.23 0.41
C TYR A 23 4.83 -10.29 1.84
N TYR A 24 5.65 -9.85 2.79
CA TYR A 24 5.25 -9.70 4.18
C TYR A 24 4.83 -8.25 4.43
N PHE A 25 3.56 -8.02 4.73
CA PHE A 25 3.01 -6.68 4.99
C PHE A 25 3.06 -6.34 6.48
N ASN A 26 3.65 -5.19 6.81
CA ASN A 26 3.77 -4.69 8.18
C ASN A 26 2.68 -3.67 8.54
N SER A 27 2.23 -2.89 7.56
CA SER A 27 1.30 -1.77 7.78
C SER A 27 0.42 -1.50 6.57
N VAL A 28 -0.75 -0.90 6.83
CA VAL A 28 -1.66 -0.36 5.84
C VAL A 28 -2.02 1.08 6.24
N PHE A 29 -2.11 1.96 5.26
CA PHE A 29 -2.49 3.36 5.42
C PHE A 29 -3.39 3.77 4.25
N GLU A 30 -4.42 4.57 4.51
CA GLU A 30 -5.25 5.17 3.47
C GLU A 30 -4.98 6.68 3.47
N ASP A 31 -4.67 7.22 2.30
CA ASP A 31 -4.46 8.66 2.15
C ASP A 31 -5.79 9.42 1.93
N ARG A 32 -5.71 10.75 1.93
CA ARG A 32 -6.91 11.62 1.78
C ARG A 32 -7.59 11.50 0.41
N GLU A 33 -6.92 10.93 -0.59
CA GLU A 33 -7.46 10.71 -1.93
C GLU A 33 -8.07 9.30 -2.06
N GLY A 34 -8.04 8.50 -0.99
CA GLY A 34 -8.55 7.12 -0.97
C GLY A 34 -7.57 6.10 -1.56
N ASN A 35 -6.31 6.48 -1.78
CA ASN A 35 -5.30 5.48 -2.16
C ASN A 35 -4.86 4.69 -0.94
N LEU A 36 -4.71 3.38 -1.12
CA LEU A 36 -4.19 2.47 -0.12
C LEU A 36 -2.69 2.31 -0.29
N TRP A 37 -1.98 2.40 0.81
CA TRP A 37 -0.55 2.21 0.90
C TRP A 37 -0.27 1.02 1.79
N PHE A 38 0.58 0.10 1.35
CA PHE A 38 0.98 -1.06 2.11
C PHE A 38 2.49 -1.03 2.34
N GLY A 39 2.90 -0.98 3.60
CA GLY A 39 4.30 -1.12 3.99
C GLY A 39 4.70 -2.58 4.06
N THR A 40 5.82 -2.93 3.43
CA THR A 40 6.31 -4.31 3.36
C THR A 40 7.62 -4.50 4.14
N ASN A 41 7.93 -5.75 4.48
CA ASN A 41 9.22 -6.14 5.04
C ASN A 41 10.21 -6.47 3.92
N GLY A 42 10.83 -5.43 3.34
CA GLY A 42 11.94 -5.57 2.40
C GLY A 42 11.57 -5.44 0.93
N ASN A 43 10.32 -5.10 0.59
CA ASN A 43 9.88 -4.89 -0.80
C ASN A 43 9.36 -3.47 -1.06
N GLY A 44 9.60 -2.53 -0.15
CA GLY A 44 9.18 -1.13 -0.27
C GLY A 44 7.72 -0.89 0.10
N LEU A 45 7.13 0.12 -0.55
CA LEU A 45 5.71 0.50 -0.46
C LEU A 45 4.94 -0.02 -1.67
N ILE A 46 3.78 -0.62 -1.42
CA ILE A 46 2.80 -0.92 -2.47
C ILE A 46 1.72 0.14 -2.41
N ALA A 47 1.69 1.01 -3.42
CA ALA A 47 0.65 2.02 -3.60
C ALA A 47 -0.44 1.48 -4.51
N VAL A 48 -1.67 1.45 -4.01
CA VAL A 48 -2.86 0.97 -4.70
C VAL A 48 -3.87 2.09 -4.79
N SER A 49 -4.26 2.41 -6.01
CA SER A 49 -5.36 3.34 -6.32
C SER A 49 -6.45 2.58 -7.07
N GLU A 50 -7.55 3.26 -7.41
CA GLU A 50 -8.64 2.66 -8.19
C GLU A 50 -8.24 2.07 -9.55
N SER A 51 -7.09 2.49 -10.11
CA SER A 51 -6.70 2.14 -11.49
C SER A 51 -5.33 1.51 -11.62
N LYS A 52 -4.49 1.57 -10.58
CA LYS A 52 -3.09 1.14 -10.66
C LYS A 52 -2.56 0.66 -9.33
N VAL A 53 -1.64 -0.29 -9.43
CA VAL A 53 -0.80 -0.78 -8.34
C VAL A 53 0.64 -0.48 -8.71
N ARG A 54 1.41 0.10 -7.78
CA ARG A 54 2.81 0.47 -7.99
C ARG A 54 3.64 0.07 -6.78
N ASN A 55 4.80 -0.53 -7.04
CA ASN A 55 5.83 -0.71 -6.04
C ASN A 55 6.78 0.52 -6.05
N LEU A 56 7.12 1.02 -4.87
CA LEU A 56 8.10 2.09 -4.64
C LEU A 56 9.14 1.58 -3.65
N GLY A 57 10.40 1.56 -4.05
CA GLY A 57 11.52 1.17 -3.22
C GLY A 57 12.65 2.19 -3.22
N THR A 58 13.84 1.71 -2.88
CA THR A 58 15.09 2.48 -2.95
C THR A 58 15.39 3.09 -4.33
N PRO A 59 15.10 2.45 -5.49
CA PRO A 59 15.29 3.08 -6.80
C PRO A 59 14.39 4.30 -7.04
N GLU A 60 13.23 4.34 -6.39
CA GLU A 60 12.26 5.44 -6.45
C GLU A 60 12.55 6.53 -5.40
N GLY A 61 13.56 6.34 -4.55
CA GLY A 61 14.03 7.34 -3.58
C GLY A 61 13.66 7.07 -2.13
N LEU A 62 13.09 5.91 -1.79
CA LEU A 62 12.94 5.53 -0.38
C LEU A 62 14.31 5.33 0.28
N SER A 63 14.42 5.67 1.56
CA SER A 63 15.64 5.47 2.34
C SER A 63 15.92 3.98 2.65
N GLY A 64 14.94 3.11 2.43
CA GLY A 64 15.04 1.67 2.60
C GLY A 64 13.75 0.97 2.19
N ASP A 65 13.83 -0.35 1.99
CA ASP A 65 12.72 -1.16 1.49
C ASP A 65 11.93 -1.87 2.61
N ASN A 66 12.36 -1.73 3.87
CA ASN A 66 11.63 -2.24 5.03
C ASN A 66 10.79 -1.12 5.66
N ILE A 67 9.48 -1.19 5.46
CA ILE A 67 8.53 -0.18 5.90
C ILE A 67 7.71 -0.77 7.05
N LEU A 68 7.93 -0.26 8.26
CA LEU A 68 7.30 -0.76 9.47
C LEU A 68 5.96 -0.08 9.77
N ALA A 69 5.86 1.22 9.49
CA ALA A 69 4.69 2.03 9.74
C ALA A 69 4.67 3.21 8.77
N MET A 70 3.50 3.81 8.62
CA MET A 70 3.32 5.07 7.92
C MET A 70 2.43 6.00 8.75
N LEU A 71 2.69 7.30 8.67
CA LEU A 71 1.93 8.32 9.37
C LEU A 71 1.78 9.56 8.47
N GLU A 72 0.60 10.16 8.51
CA GLU A 72 0.39 11.50 7.97
C GLU A 72 0.67 12.57 9.03
N ASP A 73 1.49 13.57 8.71
CA ASP A 73 1.71 14.73 9.57
C ASP A 73 0.66 15.84 9.39
N SER A 74 0.71 16.86 10.25
CA SER A 74 -0.25 17.96 10.23
C SER A 74 -0.17 18.85 8.98
N GLN A 75 0.88 18.71 8.16
CA GLN A 75 1.04 19.43 6.89
C GLN A 75 0.61 18.56 5.69
N GLY A 76 0.10 17.34 5.93
CA GLY A 76 -0.30 16.41 4.88
C GLY A 76 0.87 15.71 4.20
N ARG A 77 2.04 15.61 4.87
CA ARG A 77 3.17 14.81 4.38
C ARG A 77 3.11 13.42 5.01
N TYR A 78 3.52 12.42 4.25
CA TYR A 78 3.60 11.04 4.71
C TYR A 78 5.02 10.71 5.17
N TRP A 79 5.12 10.05 6.32
CA TRP A 79 6.35 9.62 6.98
C TRP A 79 6.33 8.12 7.22
#